data_AF-A0AAV4P9P9-F1
#
_entry.id   AF-A0AAV4P9P9-F1
#
_cell.length_a   1.000
_cell.length_b   1.000
_cell.length_c   1.000
_cell.angle_alpha   90.00
_cell.angle_beta   90.00
_cell.angle_gamma   90.00
#
_symmetry.space_group_name_H-M   'P 1'
#
loop_
_entity.id
_entity.type
_entity.pdbx_description
1 polymer ?
#
loop_
_entity_poly.entity_id
_entity_poly.type
_entity_poly.pdbx_seq_one_letter_code
_entity_poly.pdbx_strand_id
1 'polypeptide(L)'
;MLSIVEKALLVKFYYKNSESAIAALRAYRYMKGMRDSKGPITSSALKKMMKKFEATGSLASRQRSGRPSTAAAVARTVEQTVQSMSALLHMGSAVLEKF
;
A
#
# COMPACT_ATOMS: atom_id res chain seq x y z
N MET A 1 6.35 -11.22 0.64
CA MET A 1 6.11 -9.77 0.46
C MET A 1 7.00 -9.04 1.45
N LEU A 2 7.74 -8.00 1.04
CA LEU A 2 8.58 -7.21 1.95
C LEU A 2 7.70 -6.31 2.84
N SER A 3 7.94 -6.33 4.14
CA SER A 3 7.35 -5.38 5.10
C SER A 3 7.84 -3.96 4.84
N ILE A 4 7.13 -2.96 5.37
CA ILE A 4 7.53 -1.55 5.21
C ILE A 4 8.88 -1.26 5.87
N VAL A 5 9.18 -1.91 6.99
CA VAL A 5 10.46 -1.80 7.71
C VAL A 5 11.60 -2.36 6.86
N GLU A 6 11.41 -3.52 6.23
CA GLU A 6 12.42 -4.10 5.34
C GLU A 6 12.67 -3.25 4.10
N LYS A 7 11.62 -2.64 3.54
CA LYS A 7 11.78 -1.68 2.43
C LYS A 7 12.58 -0.45 2.86
N ALA A 8 12.30 0.10 4.05
CA ALA A 8 13.04 1.24 4.58
C ALA A 8 14.52 0.92 4.80
N LEU A 9 14.82 -0.28 5.31
CA LEU A 9 16.19 -0.76 5.44
C LEU A 9 16.88 -0.87 4.08
N LEU A 10 16.20 -1.40 3.06
CA LEU A 10 16.73 -1.48 1.70
C LEU A 10 17.03 -0.09 1.11
N VAL A 11 16.15 0.89 1.32
CA VAL A 11 16.39 2.29 0.91
C VAL A 11 17.64 2.85 1.60
N LYS A 12 17.75 2.65 2.91
CA LYS A 12 18.93 3.09 3.68
C LYS A 12 20.22 2.48 3.12
N PHE A 13 20.23 1.18 2.86
CA PHE A 13 21.39 0.52 2.26
C PHE A 13 21.66 0.98 0.84
N TYR A 14 20.64 1.28 0.04
CA TYR A 14 20.80 1.79 -1.32
C TYR A 14 21.56 3.12 -1.34
N TYR A 15 21.12 4.11 -0.56
CA TYR A 15 21.81 5.40 -0.49
C TYR A 15 23.19 5.32 0.18
N LYS A 16 23.37 4.45 1.18
CA LYS A 16 24.70 4.23 1.79
C LYS A 16 25.72 3.57 0.85
N ASN A 17 25.28 2.85 -0.17
CA ASN A 17 26.15 2.12 -1.10
C ASN A 17 26.16 2.75 -2.50
N SER A 18 26.15 4.09 -2.56
CA SER A 18 26.26 4.85 -3.81
C SER A 18 25.23 4.46 -4.87
N GLU A 19 23.98 4.22 -4.42
CA GLU A 19 22.86 3.86 -5.30
C GLU A 19 23.06 2.55 -6.09
N SER A 20 23.97 1.69 -5.63
CA SER A 20 24.18 0.37 -6.21
C SER A 20 23.20 -0.64 -5.62
N ALA A 21 22.20 -1.03 -6.41
CA ALA A 21 21.22 -2.05 -6.02
C ALA A 21 21.86 -3.39 -5.62
N ILE A 22 22.97 -3.78 -6.26
CA ILE A 22 23.66 -5.03 -5.97
C ILE A 22 24.37 -4.94 -4.61
N ALA A 23 25.10 -3.84 -4.37
CA ALA A 23 25.79 -3.63 -3.10
C ALA A 23 24.81 -3.50 -1.93
N ALA A 24 23.71 -2.77 -2.14
CA ALA A 24 22.64 -2.64 -1.16
C ALA A 24 22.02 -3.99 -0.78
N LEU A 25 21.77 -4.86 -1.76
CA LEU A 25 21.25 -6.21 -1.51
C LEU A 25 22.27 -7.09 -0.79
N ARG A 26 23.55 -7.01 -1.13
CA ARG A 26 24.61 -7.73 -0.40
C ARG A 26 24.67 -7.30 1.06
N ALA A 27 24.69 -5.99 1.32
CA ALA A 27 24.70 -5.45 2.68
C ALA A 27 23.45 -5.86 3.49
N TYR A 28 22.28 -5.79 2.86
CA TYR A 28 21.02 -6.23 3.47
C TYR A 28 21.01 -7.73 3.80
N ARG A 29 21.49 -8.58 2.89
CA ARG A 29 21.57 -10.03 3.09
C ARG A 29 22.54 -10.39 4.20
N TYR A 30 23.71 -9.75 4.22
CA TYR A 30 24.70 -9.92 5.29
C TYR A 30 24.10 -9.57 6.66
N MET A 31 23.46 -8.40 6.78
CA MET A 31 22.82 -7.97 8.02
C MET A 31 21.71 -8.93 8.48
N LYS A 32 21.00 -9.58 7.54
CA LYS A 32 19.95 -10.56 7.84
C LYS A 32 20.44 -12.00 7.97
N GLY A 33 21.73 -12.28 7.78
CA GLY A 33 22.28 -13.65 7.76
C GLY A 33 21.74 -14.53 6.63
N MET A 34 21.31 -13.93 5.50
CA MET A 34 20.79 -14.67 4.36
C MET A 34 21.92 -15.18 3.45
N ARG A 35 21.77 -16.41 2.93
CA ARG A 35 22.61 -16.91 1.83
C ARG A 35 22.37 -16.08 0.55
N ASP A 36 23.43 -15.79 -0.19
CA ASP A 36 23.42 -14.87 -1.34
C ASP A 36 22.41 -15.21 -2.45
N SER A 37 22.03 -16.49 -2.57
CA SER A 37 21.08 -16.98 -3.58
C SER A 37 19.60 -16.89 -3.17
N LYS A 38 19.26 -16.60 -1.91
CA LYS A 38 17.87 -16.54 -1.40
C LYS A 38 17.47 -15.13 -0.96
N GLY A 39 17.61 -14.16 -1.86
CA GLY A 39 17.16 -12.79 -1.61
C GLY A 39 15.64 -12.61 -1.79
N PRO A 40 14.95 -11.86 -0.92
CA PRO A 40 13.49 -11.63 -1.02
C PRO A 40 13.10 -10.75 -2.22
N ILE A 41 14.06 -10.09 -2.86
CA ILE A 41 13.86 -9.22 -4.01
C ILE A 41 15.09 -9.24 -4.92
N THR A 42 14.85 -9.12 -6.23
CA THR A 42 15.90 -9.01 -7.24
C THR A 42 16.46 -7.59 -7.32
N SER A 43 17.65 -7.41 -7.90
CA SER A 43 18.25 -6.09 -8.12
C SER A 43 17.37 -5.18 -8.99
N SER A 44 16.73 -5.74 -10.02
CA SER A 44 15.80 -5.02 -10.89
C SER A 44 14.54 -4.56 -10.16
N ALA A 45 14.01 -5.40 -9.27
CA ALA A 45 12.86 -5.05 -8.45
C ALA A 45 13.22 -4.00 -7.37
N LEU A 46 14.44 -4.04 -6.81
CA LEU A 46 14.93 -2.97 -5.93
C LEU A 46 15.02 -1.63 -6.66
N LYS A 47 15.59 -1.58 -7.88
CA LYS A 47 15.62 -0.35 -8.68
C LYS A 47 14.23 0.21 -8.96
N LYS A 48 13.26 -0.65 -9.29
CA LYS A 48 11.85 -0.25 -9.47
C LYS A 48 11.24 0.30 -8.18
N MET A 49 11.62 -0.24 -7.02
CA MET A 49 11.19 0.26 -5.72
C MET A 49 11.78 1.64 -5.43
N MET A 50 13.07 1.86 -5.71
CA MET A 50 13.71 3.17 -5.52
C MET A 50 13.10 4.23 -6.43
N LYS A 51 12.91 3.93 -7.72
CA LYS A 51 12.25 4.86 -8.66
C LYS A 51 10.86 5.29 -8.19
N LYS A 52 10.09 4.38 -7.58
CA LYS A 52 8.77 4.70 -7.01
C LYS A 52 8.89 5.54 -5.74
N PHE A 53 9.85 5.20 -4.90
CA PHE A 53 10.12 5.96 -3.68
C PHE A 53 10.54 7.40 -4.02
N GLU A 54 11.44 7.60 -4.96
CA GLU A 54 11.86 8.93 -5.43
C GLU A 54 10.70 9.73 -6.04
N ALA A 55 9.83 9.06 -6.80
CA ALA A 55 8.69 9.72 -7.43
C ALA A 55 7.53 10.05 -6.47
N THR A 56 7.38 9.33 -5.35
CA THR A 56 6.17 9.43 -4.49
C THR A 56 6.48 9.72 -3.02
N GLY A 57 7.74 9.65 -2.59
CA GLY A 57 8.15 9.67 -1.19
C GLY A 57 7.68 8.48 -0.36
N SER A 58 7.03 7.47 -0.97
CA SER A 58 6.31 6.42 -0.23
C SER A 58 6.85 5.01 -0.52
N LEU A 59 6.95 4.21 0.55
CA LEU A 59 7.30 2.78 0.51
C LEU A 59 6.09 1.87 0.69
N ALA A 60 4.91 2.45 0.95
CA ALA A 60 3.67 1.71 1.05
C ALA A 60 3.41 0.96 -0.26
N SER A 61 2.94 -0.29 -0.14
CA SER A 61 2.43 -0.97 -1.33
C SER A 61 1.19 -0.22 -1.81
N ARG A 62 1.16 0.13 -3.10
CA ARG A 62 -0.07 0.64 -3.71
C ARG A 62 -1.19 -0.35 -3.45
N GLN A 63 -2.35 0.14 -3.01
CA GLN A 63 -3.53 -0.70 -2.95
C GLN A 63 -3.77 -1.32 -4.32
N ARG A 64 -4.00 -2.64 -4.32
CA ARG A 64 -4.18 -3.42 -5.55
C ARG A 64 -5.48 -2.93 -6.20
N SER A 65 -5.38 -2.08 -7.22
CA SER A 65 -6.56 -1.66 -7.99
C SER A 65 -6.92 -2.78 -8.96
N GLY A 66 -7.69 -3.75 -8.48
CA GLY A 66 -8.38 -4.71 -9.32
C GLY A 66 -9.79 -4.22 -9.66
N ARG A 67 -10.48 -4.92 -10.58
CA ARG A 67 -11.93 -4.77 -10.72
C ARG A 67 -12.54 -5.12 -9.36
N PRO A 68 -13.38 -4.26 -8.76
CA PRO A 68 -14.04 -4.60 -7.51
C PRO A 68 -14.85 -5.89 -7.71
N SER A 69 -14.83 -6.77 -6.72
CA SER A 69 -15.70 -7.94 -6.72
C SER A 69 -17.15 -7.48 -6.87
N THR A 70 -17.96 -8.21 -7.63
CA THR A 70 -19.40 -7.95 -7.78
C THR A 70 -20.09 -7.90 -6.43
N ALA A 71 -19.73 -8.80 -5.51
CA ALA A 71 -20.22 -8.77 -4.13
C ALA A 71 -19.86 -7.48 -3.39
N ALA A 72 -18.62 -6.99 -3.55
CA ALA A 72 -18.18 -5.74 -2.93
C ALA A 72 -18.84 -4.50 -3.58
N ALA A 73 -19.16 -4.56 -4.87
CA ALA A 73 -19.92 -3.51 -5.53
C ALA A 73 -21.37 -3.46 -5.02
N VAL A 74 -22.04 -4.61 -4.97
CA VAL A 74 -23.41 -4.73 -4.44
C VAL A 74 -23.48 -4.28 -2.98
N ALA A 75 -22.54 -4.69 -2.14
CA ALA A 75 -22.48 -4.28 -0.73
C ALA A 75 -22.40 -2.75 -0.58
N ARG A 76 -21.53 -2.09 -1.36
CA ARG A 76 -21.47 -0.61 -1.34
C ARG A 76 -22.76 0.04 -1.81
N THR A 77 -23.38 -0.50 -2.86
CA THR A 77 -24.67 0.03 -3.33
C THR A 77 -25.74 -0.09 -2.26
N VAL A 78 -25.83 -1.23 -1.57
CA VAL A 78 -26.78 -1.46 -0.47
C VAL A 78 -26.49 -0.55 0.71
N GLU A 79 -25.23 -0.38 1.11
CA GLU A 79 -24.87 0.55 2.19
C GLU A 79 -25.26 1.99 1.84
N GLN A 80 -24.96 2.44 0.62
CA GLN A 80 -25.30 3.77 0.15
C GLN A 80 -26.81 4.01 0.11
N THR A 81 -27.60 3.04 -0.36
CA THR A 81 -29.06 3.15 -0.36
C THR A 81 -29.63 3.16 1.05
N VAL A 82 -29.12 2.32 1.96
CA VAL A 82 -29.55 2.31 3.37
C VAL A 82 -29.23 3.65 4.04
N GLN A 83 -28.04 4.20 3.83
CA GLN A 83 -27.67 5.50 4.39
C GLN A 83 -28.51 6.65 3.83
N SER A 84 -28.76 6.67 2.52
CA SER A 84 -29.61 7.70 1.91
C SER A 84 -31.07 7.58 2.35
N MET A 85 -31.62 6.37 2.48
CA MET A 85 -32.96 6.15 3.05
C MET A 85 -33.03 6.61 4.52
N SER A 86 -32.01 6.28 5.33
CA SER A 86 -31.96 6.71 6.74
C SER A 86 -31.89 8.24 6.86
N ALA A 87 -31.14 8.92 5.98
CA ALA A 87 -31.04 10.38 5.96
C ALA A 87 -32.37 11.03 5.55
N LEU A 88 -33.09 10.46 4.59
CA LEU A 88 -34.42 10.95 4.20
C LEU A 88 -35.46 10.77 5.30
N LEU A 89 -35.44 9.65 6.01
CA LEU A 89 -36.32 9.40 7.16
C LEU A 89 -36.03 10.37 8.32
N HIS A 90 -34.75 10.68 8.57
CA HIS A 90 -34.35 11.62 9.60
C HIS A 90 -34.74 13.07 9.26
N MET A 91 -34.69 13.46 7.99
CA MET A 91 -35.20 14.77 7.54
C MET A 91 -36.74 14.84 7.57
N GLY A 92 -37.44 13.73 7.30
CA GLY A 92 -38.89 13.66 7.37
C GLY A 92 -39.46 13.82 8.77
N SER A 93 -38.79 13.30 9.82
CA SER A 93 -39.25 13.46 11.20
C SER A 93 -39.08 14.89 11.73
N ALA A 94 -38.05 15.61 11.28
CA ALA A 94 -37.80 17.00 11.67
C ALA A 94 -38.82 18.01 11.11
N VAL A 95 -39.57 17.64 10.07
CA VAL A 95 -40.61 18.50 9.45
C VAL A 95 -41.95 18.38 10.19
N LEU A 96 -42.23 17.23 10.83
CA LEU A 96 -43.50 16.96 11.49
C LEU A 96 -43.58 17.47 12.94
N GLU A 97 -42.47 17.80 13.60
CA GLU A 97 -42.47 18.41 14.95
C GLU A 97 -42.64 19.94 14.96
N LYS A 98 -43.00 20.56 13.83
CA LYS A 98 -43.18 22.02 13.71
C LYS A 98 -44.64 22.48 13.52
N PHE A 99 -45.63 21.62 13.78
CA PHE A 99 -47.05 21.98 13.78
C PHE A 99 -47.73 21.59 15.09
#